data_AF-A0A7S3PUK4-F1
#
_entry.id   AF-A0A7S3PUK4-F1
#
_cell.length_a   1.000
_cell.length_b   1.000
_cell.length_c   1.000
_cell.angle_alpha   90.00
_cell.angle_beta   90.00
_cell.angle_gamma   90.00
#
_symmetry.space_group_name_H-M   'P 1'
#
loop_
_entity.id
_entity.type
_entity.pdbx_description
1 polymer ?
#
loop_
_entity_poly.entity_id
_entity_poly.type
_entity_poly.pdbx_seq_one_letter_code
_entity_poly.pdbx_strand_id
1 'polypeptide(L)'
;SNYTTIHLPLSQERIDKLEQIGFVWATRDPRHVPWEVRYQELVEYKKENGDCRVPIGFDENVSLANWVSTQRQEWRQIRLGRTSRLTAERLRLLNAIGFTWEAPRGGVRRRKRKISVDAT
;
A
#
# COMPACT_ATOMS: atom_id res chain seq x y z
N SER A 1 24.44 -15.90 -24.38
CA SER A 1 24.02 -15.40 -23.05
C SER A 1 22.68 -14.72 -23.15
N ASN A 2 21.61 -15.26 -22.56
CA ASN A 2 20.34 -14.56 -22.34
C ASN A 2 19.60 -15.25 -21.18
N TYR A 3 19.93 -14.93 -19.93
CA TYR A 3 19.11 -15.37 -18.80
C TYR A 3 17.83 -14.53 -18.80
N THR A 4 16.81 -15.02 -19.50
CA THR A 4 15.46 -14.46 -19.40
C THR A 4 14.93 -14.88 -18.03
N THR A 5 14.90 -13.95 -17.08
CA THR A 5 14.27 -14.17 -15.77
C THR A 5 12.77 -14.40 -15.99
N ILE A 6 12.38 -15.66 -16.14
CA ILE A 6 10.99 -16.08 -16.20
C ILE A 6 10.46 -16.00 -14.77
N HIS A 7 9.71 -14.94 -14.45
CA HIS A 7 8.94 -14.88 -13.21
C HIS A 7 7.74 -15.83 -13.36
N LEU A 8 7.99 -17.14 -13.25
CA LEU A 8 6.95 -18.15 -13.22
C LEU A 8 6.08 -17.88 -11.98
N PRO A 9 4.79 -17.52 -12.14
CA PRO A 9 3.89 -17.42 -11.01
C PRO A 9 3.87 -18.77 -10.30
N LEU A 10 3.91 -18.75 -8.97
CA LEU A 10 3.73 -19.95 -8.17
C LEU A 10 2.40 -20.58 -8.57
N SER A 11 2.41 -21.86 -8.95
CA SER A 11 1.17 -22.58 -9.28
C SER A 11 0.26 -22.65 -8.06
N GLN A 12 -1.05 -22.70 -8.29
CA GLN A 12 -2.04 -22.81 -7.20
C GLN A 12 -1.73 -23.99 -6.28
N GLU A 13 -1.34 -25.13 -6.85
CA GLU A 13 -0.94 -26.33 -6.09
C GLU A 13 0.27 -26.09 -5.15
N ARG A 14 1.19 -25.20 -5.53
CA ARG A 14 2.33 -24.81 -4.67
C ARG A 14 1.89 -23.88 -3.56
N ILE A 15 0.92 -23.00 -3.82
CA ILE A 15 0.35 -22.11 -2.81
C ILE A 15 -0.38 -22.96 -1.76
N ASP A 16 -1.24 -23.88 -2.19
CA ASP A 16 -2.04 -24.71 -1.29
C ASP A 16 -1.16 -25.59 -0.38
N LYS A 17 -0.07 -26.17 -0.91
CA LYS A 17 0.91 -26.94 -0.12
C LYS A 17 1.63 -26.08 0.91
N LEU A 18 1.92 -24.83 0.58
CA LEU A 18 2.55 -23.88 1.50
C LEU A 18 1.56 -23.42 2.58
N GLU A 19 0.30 -23.21 2.24
CA GLU A 19 -0.75 -22.92 3.23
C GLU A 19 -0.97 -24.08 4.20
N GLN A 20 -0.96 -25.33 3.70
CA GLN A 20 -1.14 -26.53 4.53
C GLN A 20 -0.07 -26.68 5.63
N ILE A 21 1.16 -26.22 5.38
CA ILE A 21 2.25 -26.26 6.35
C ILE A 21 2.35 -24.99 7.20
N GLY A 22 1.37 -24.07 7.09
CA GLY A 22 1.37 -22.79 7.80
C GLY A 22 2.51 -21.88 7.36
N PHE A 23 2.91 -21.94 6.09
CA PHE A 23 4.01 -21.13 5.57
C PHE A 23 3.68 -19.64 5.71
N VAL A 24 4.47 -18.96 6.53
CA VAL A 24 4.32 -17.51 6.73
C VAL A 24 4.96 -16.80 5.53
N TRP A 25 4.12 -16.29 4.64
CA TRP A 25 4.54 -15.48 3.48
C TRP A 25 5.15 -14.12 3.89
N ALA A 26 4.94 -13.70 5.14
CA ALA A 26 5.55 -12.49 5.68
C ALA A 26 7.02 -12.74 6.07
N THR A 27 7.90 -11.82 5.68
CA THR A 27 9.28 -11.86 6.14
C THR A 27 9.34 -11.57 7.64
N ARG A 28 10.21 -12.27 8.38
CA ARG A 28 10.44 -12.03 9.82
C ARG A 28 11.03 -10.65 10.13
N ASP A 29 11.39 -9.86 9.12
CA ASP A 29 11.78 -8.46 9.30
C ASP A 29 10.52 -7.59 9.45
N PRO A 30 10.27 -7.01 10.63
CA PRO A 30 9.11 -6.15 10.87
C PRO A 30 9.12 -4.88 10.01
N ARG A 31 10.25 -4.53 9.39
CA ARG A 31 10.35 -3.41 8.43
C ARG A 31 9.82 -3.77 7.05
N HIS A 32 9.70 -5.06 6.74
CA HIS A 32 9.23 -5.53 5.45
C HIS A 32 7.84 -6.16 5.59
N VAL A 33 6.85 -5.27 5.59
CA VAL A 33 5.43 -5.65 5.64
C VAL A 33 4.94 -5.97 4.23
N PRO A 34 4.33 -7.15 4.00
CA PRO A 34 3.76 -7.51 2.71
C PRO A 34 2.75 -6.48 2.21
N TRP A 35 2.65 -6.34 0.88
CA TRP A 35 1.73 -5.39 0.26
C TRP A 35 0.29 -5.66 0.65
N GLU A 36 -0.08 -6.93 0.78
CA GLU A 36 -1.41 -7.42 1.09
C GLU A 36 -1.85 -7.02 2.50
N VAL A 37 -0.90 -6.99 3.46
CA VAL A 37 -1.17 -6.51 4.82
C VAL A 37 -1.46 -5.01 4.81
N ARG A 38 -0.65 -4.21 4.10
CA ARG A 38 -0.88 -2.76 3.96
C ARG A 38 -2.17 -2.45 3.21
N TYR A 39 -2.53 -3.28 2.25
CA TYR A 39 -3.80 -3.19 1.55
C TYR A 39 -4.98 -3.42 2.51
N GLN A 40 -4.90 -4.41 3.40
CA GLN A 40 -5.94 -4.62 4.43
C GLN A 40 -6.04 -3.44 5.40
N GLU A 41 -4.91 -2.86 5.84
CA GLU A 41 -4.92 -1.63 6.65
C GLU A 41 -5.63 -0.47 5.93
N LEU A 42 -5.44 -0.34 4.62
CA LEU A 42 -6.13 0.67 3.82
C LEU A 42 -7.64 0.40 3.70
N VAL A 43 -8.04 -0.86 3.61
CA VAL A 43 -9.45 -1.27 3.58
C VAL A 43 -10.13 -0.89 4.90
N GLU A 44 -9.51 -1.17 6.04
CA GLU A 44 -10.06 -0.78 7.34
C GLU A 44 -10.09 0.76 7.49
N TYR A 45 -9.02 1.45 7.08
CA TYR A 45 -9.00 2.92 7.06
C TYR A 45 -10.19 3.49 6.27
N LYS A 46 -10.48 2.92 5.09
CA LYS A 46 -11.62 3.32 4.27
C LYS A 46 -12.95 3.06 4.98
N LYS A 47 -13.09 1.95 5.68
CA LYS A 47 -14.30 1.61 6.43
C LYS A 47 -14.55 2.60 7.56
N GLU A 48 -13.50 3.09 8.22
CA GLU A 48 -13.58 4.08 9.30
C GLU A 48 -13.79 5.51 8.79
N ASN A 49 -13.10 5.92 7.72
CA ASN A 49 -13.07 7.31 7.25
C ASN A 49 -14.00 7.58 6.05
N GLY A 50 -14.48 6.53 5.39
CA GLY A 50 -15.29 6.59 4.17
C GLY A 50 -14.48 6.77 2.87
N ASP A 51 -13.18 7.07 2.96
CA ASP A 51 -12.31 7.28 1.80
C ASP A 51 -10.89 6.68 1.97
N CYS A 52 -10.11 6.67 0.90
CA CYS A 52 -8.72 6.22 0.90
C CYS A 52 -7.71 7.39 0.92
N ARG A 53 -8.10 8.58 1.40
CA ARG A 53 -7.27 9.79 1.41
C ARG A 53 -6.49 9.90 2.72
N VAL A 54 -5.61 8.92 2.94
CA VAL A 54 -4.72 8.91 4.10
C VAL A 54 -3.85 10.18 4.11
N PRO A 55 -3.90 11.02 5.17
CA PRO A 55 -3.09 12.23 5.27
C PRO A 55 -1.59 11.92 5.29
N ILE A 56 -0.79 12.85 4.77
CA ILE A 56 0.67 12.78 4.91
C ILE A 56 1.01 12.98 6.39
N GLY A 57 1.72 12.03 7.00
CA GLY A 57 2.04 12.06 8.42
C GLY A 57 0.85 11.69 9.32
N PHE A 58 0.01 10.75 8.88
CA PHE A 58 -1.02 10.14 9.72
C PHE A 58 -0.36 9.55 10.99
N ASP A 59 -0.54 10.21 12.13
CA ASP A 59 0.17 9.90 13.38
C ASP A 59 -0.19 8.50 13.88
N GLU A 60 -1.43 8.09 13.64
CA GLU A 60 -2.00 6.82 14.01
C GLU A 60 -1.39 5.64 13.21
N ASN A 61 -1.03 5.87 11.94
CA ASN A 61 -0.30 4.89 11.13
C ASN A 61 0.56 5.55 10.04
N VAL A 62 1.74 6.03 10.44
CA VAL A 62 2.69 6.72 9.55
C VAL A 62 3.15 5.79 8.43
N SER A 63 3.27 4.49 8.71
CA SER A 63 3.67 3.51 7.70
C SER A 63 2.63 3.35 6.59
N LEU A 64 1.34 3.38 6.91
CA LEU A 64 0.26 3.35 5.92
C LEU A 64 0.29 4.60 5.04
N ALA A 65 0.47 5.79 5.63
CA ALA A 65 0.59 7.05 4.88
C ALA A 65 1.78 7.03 3.89
N ASN A 66 2.93 6.50 4.33
CA ASN A 66 4.09 6.31 3.48
C ASN A 66 3.81 5.30 2.36
N TRP A 67 3.18 4.18 2.68
CA TRP A 67 2.83 3.14 1.70
C TRP A 67 1.87 3.66 0.63
N VAL A 68 0.83 4.42 1.02
CA VAL A 68 -0.10 5.10 0.10
C VAL A 68 0.64 6.06 -0.83
N SER A 69 1.61 6.81 -0.31
CA SER A 69 2.45 7.70 -1.10
C SER A 69 3.30 6.93 -2.12
N THR A 70 3.88 5.79 -1.72
CA THR A 70 4.60 4.88 -2.61
C THR A 70 3.69 4.36 -3.72
N GLN A 71 2.46 3.94 -3.43
CA GLN A 71 1.53 3.45 -4.47
C GLN A 71 1.27 4.53 -5.53
N ARG A 72 1.07 5.80 -5.12
CA ARG A 72 0.89 6.93 -6.04
C ARG A 72 2.13 7.19 -6.90
N GLN A 73 3.33 7.02 -6.34
CA GLN A 73 4.59 7.16 -7.08
C GLN A 73 4.76 6.04 -8.12
N GLU A 74 4.51 4.80 -7.72
CA GLU A 74 4.56 3.61 -8.59
C GLU A 74 3.59 3.76 -9.77
N TRP A 75 2.35 4.18 -9.51
CA TRP A 75 1.38 4.48 -10.56
C TRP A 75 1.84 5.57 -11.53
N ARG A 76 2.53 6.61 -11.02
CA ARG A 76 3.14 7.63 -11.88
C ARG A 76 4.24 7.05 -12.77
N GLN A 77 5.05 6.11 -12.28
CA GLN A 77 6.06 5.44 -13.11
C GLN A 77 5.38 4.65 -14.25
N ILE A 78 4.30 3.93 -13.96
CA ILE A 78 3.50 3.23 -15.01
C ILE A 78 3.02 4.21 -16.07
N ARG A 79 2.47 5.38 -15.66
CA ARG A 79 2.00 6.41 -16.61
C ARG A 79 3.11 7.00 -17.47
N LEU A 80 4.35 6.99 -16.99
CA LEU A 80 5.53 7.44 -17.74
C LEU A 80 6.13 6.32 -18.60
N GLY A 81 5.49 5.15 -18.69
CA GLY A 81 5.99 3.99 -19.44
C GLY A 81 7.21 3.32 -18.78
N ARG A 82 7.44 3.56 -17.49
CA ARG A 82 8.58 2.99 -16.74
C ARG A 82 8.16 1.72 -16.00
N THR A 83 9.16 0.94 -15.61
CA THR A 83 8.96 -0.24 -14.76
C THR A 83 8.45 0.17 -13.38
N SER A 84 7.55 -0.63 -12.83
CA SER A 84 6.92 -0.40 -11.53
C SER A 84 6.71 -1.72 -10.80
N ARG A 85 6.71 -1.66 -9.47
CA ARG A 85 6.38 -2.79 -8.58
C ARG A 85 4.87 -3.00 -8.42
N LEU A 86 4.06 -2.08 -8.95
CA LEU A 86 2.62 -2.17 -8.93
C LEU A 86 2.15 -3.07 -10.08
N THR A 87 1.84 -4.33 -9.76
CA THR A 87 1.33 -5.30 -10.72
C THR A 87 -0.11 -4.97 -11.14
N ALA A 88 -0.56 -5.57 -12.26
CA ALA A 88 -1.93 -5.39 -12.74
C ALA A 88 -2.98 -5.80 -11.68
N GLU A 89 -2.74 -6.87 -10.92
CA GLU A 89 -3.65 -7.30 -9.87
C GLU A 89 -3.71 -6.31 -8.69
N ARG A 90 -2.56 -5.78 -8.26
CA ARG A 90 -2.52 -4.74 -7.21
C ARG A 90 -3.25 -3.48 -7.63
N LEU A 91 -3.12 -3.10 -8.90
CA LEU A 91 -3.85 -1.97 -9.48
C LEU A 91 -5.36 -2.24 -9.52
N ARG A 92 -5.77 -3.46 -9.88
CA ARG A 92 -7.18 -3.89 -9.86
C ARG A 92 -7.77 -3.80 -8.45
N LEU A 93 -7.06 -4.31 -7.44
CA LEU A 93 -7.48 -4.28 -6.05
C LEU A 93 -7.62 -2.84 -5.52
N LEU A 94 -6.63 -1.98 -5.78
CA LEU A 94 -6.70 -0.56 -5.37
C LEU A 94 -7.85 0.18 -6.08
N ASN A 95 -8.07 -0.09 -7.36
CA ASN A 95 -9.20 0.51 -8.08
C ASN A 95 -10.55 0.02 -7.54
N ALA A 96 -10.67 -1.26 -7.16
CA ALA A 96 -11.91 -1.83 -6.63
C ALA A 96 -12.35 -1.15 -5.32
N ILE A 97 -11.40 -0.70 -4.50
CA ILE A 97 -11.70 0.07 -3.28
C ILE A 97 -11.88 1.57 -3.54
N GLY A 98 -11.84 2.04 -4.79
CA GLY A 98 -11.98 3.46 -5.12
C GLY A 98 -10.76 4.30 -4.73
N PHE A 99 -9.57 3.70 -4.76
CA PHE A 99 -8.34 4.39 -4.40
C PHE A 99 -8.09 5.60 -5.32
N THR A 100 -7.94 6.78 -4.71
CA THR A 100 -7.71 8.02 -5.46
C THR A 100 -6.21 8.21 -5.73
N TRP A 101 -5.78 8.00 -6.97
CA TRP A 101 -4.37 8.11 -7.39
C TRP A 101 -3.85 9.55 -7.40
N GLU A 102 -4.64 10.48 -7.93
CA GLU A 102 -4.25 11.89 -8.03
C GLU A 102 -4.54 12.60 -6.71
N ALA A 103 -3.50 13.12 -6.05
CA ALA A 103 -3.70 14.11 -5.00
C ALA A 103 -4.10 15.42 -5.68
N PRO A 104 -5.08 16.18 -5.16
CA PRO A 104 -5.36 17.53 -5.64
C PRO A 104 -4.04 18.31 -5.72
N ARG A 105 -3.75 18.91 -6.88
CA ARG A 105 -2.57 19.77 -7.05
C ARG A 105 -2.68 20.89 -6.02
N GLY A 106 -1.86 20.85 -4.96
CA GLY A 106 -1.85 21.86 -3.90
C GLY A 106 -2.46 21.42 -2.56
N GLY A 107 -2.06 20.25 -2.03
CA GLY A 107 -2.32 19.92 -0.64
C GLY A 107 -1.62 20.92 0.29
N VAL A 108 -2.36 21.93 0.78
CA VAL A 108 -1.95 22.78 1.90
C VAL A 108 -1.51 21.85 3.03
N ARG A 109 -0.30 22.06 3.55
CA ARG A 109 0.19 21.43 4.78
C ARG A 109 -0.82 21.72 5.91
N ARG A 110 -1.80 20.84 6.13
CA ARG A 110 -2.59 20.85 7.36
C ARG A 110 -1.66 20.36 8.49
N ARG A 111 -0.82 21.25 9.00
CA ARG A 111 -0.21 21.07 10.32
C ARG A 111 -1.37 20.98 11.30
N LYS A 112 -1.60 19.81 11.91
CA LYS A 112 -2.44 19.71 13.11
C LYS A 112 -1.81 20.69 14.12
N ARG A 113 -2.52 21.79 14.44
CA ARG A 113 -2.15 22.63 15.59
C ARG A 113 -2.40 21.75 16.82
N LYS A 114 -1.37 21.51 17.63
CA LYS A 114 -1.53 21.01 18.98
C LYS A 114 -2.44 22.01 19.70
N ILE A 115 -3.67 21.62 20.01
CA ILE A 115 -4.43 22.29 21.07
C ILE A 115 -3.86 21.69 22.35
N SER A 116 -2.94 22.42 23.00
CA SER A 116 -2.64 22.17 24.40
C SER A 116 -3.91 22.53 25.18
N VAL A 117 -4.56 21.54 25.77
CA VAL A 117 -5.53 21.77 26.83
C VAL A 117 -4.78 21.70 28.16
N ASP A 118 -4.07 22.77 28.49
CA ASP A 118 -3.78 23.07 29.89
C ASP A 118 -4.90 23.99 30.37
N ALA A 119 -5.85 23.44 31.12
CA ALA A 119 -6.85 24.21 31.85
C ALA A 119 -7.13 23.52 33.19
N THR A 120 -6.39 24.03 34.18
CA THR A 120 -6.68 24.11 35.63
C THR A 120 -6.69 22.83 36.44
#